data_AF-A0A8T4FZZ2-F1
#
_entry.id   AF-A0A8T4FZZ2-F1
#
_cell.length_a   1.000
_cell.length_b   1.000
_cell.length_c   1.000
_cell.angle_alpha   90.00
_cell.angle_beta   90.00
_cell.angle_gamma   90.00
#
_symmetry.space_group_name_H-M   'P 1'
#
loop_
_entity.id
_entity.type
_entity.pdbx_description
1 polymer ?
#
loop_
_entity_poly.entity_id
_entity_poly.type
_entity_poly.pdbx_seq_one_letter_code
_entity_poly.pdbx_strand_id
1 'polypeptide(L)' 'MEELKKNLDILACPCCGGELELKENYLFCKRCNLKYPIIDGIPQLVVSVNEVRRGSEKR' A
#
# COMPACT_ATOMS: atom_id res chain seq x y z
N MET A 1 2.59 7.83 30.66
CA MET A 1 2.10 8.57 29.48
C MET A 1 2.81 7.96 28.28
N GLU A 2 2.45 6.72 27.92
CA GLU A 2 1.69 6.42 26.70
C GLU A 2 2.40 6.78 25.37
N GLU A 3 3.73 6.91 25.34
CA GLU A 3 4.47 7.29 24.11
C GLU A 3 4.99 6.13 23.25
N LEU A 4 4.84 4.86 23.67
CA LEU A 4 5.35 3.71 22.89
C LEU A 4 4.30 3.03 22.00
N LYS A 5 3.01 3.29 22.22
CA LYS A 5 1.90 2.67 21.47
C LYS A 5 1.80 3.08 20.00
N LYS A 6 2.54 4.12 19.55
CA LYS A 6 2.45 4.65 18.18
C LYS A 6 3.32 3.94 17.14
N ASN A 7 3.99 2.85 17.51
CA ASN A 7 5.00 2.23 16.64
C ASN A 7 4.48 1.16 15.66
N LEU A 8 3.16 0.92 15.52
CA LEU A 8 2.64 -0.12 14.61
C LEU A 8 1.30 0.21 13.90
N ASP A 9 0.83 1.46 13.93
CA ASP A 9 -0.26 1.98 13.06
C ASP A 9 0.19 2.17 11.58
N ILE A 10 1.33 1.58 11.19
CA ILE A 10 2.31 2.17 10.25
C ILE A 10 2.19 1.69 8.79
N LEU A 11 1.31 0.72 8.48
CA LEU A 11 1.08 0.30 7.09
C LEU A 11 0.11 1.24 6.37
N ALA A 12 0.54 2.48 6.21
CA ALA A 12 -0.09 3.47 5.35
C ALA A 12 0.57 3.48 3.97
N CYS A 13 -0.16 3.97 2.97
CA CYS A 13 0.37 4.14 1.63
C CYS A 13 1.65 5.00 1.67
N PRO A 14 2.80 4.51 1.18
CA PRO A 14 4.05 5.28 1.22
C PRO A 14 4.00 6.56 0.38
N CYS A 15 3.02 6.67 -0.53
CA CYS A 15 2.83 7.84 -1.39
C CYS A 15 1.92 8.91 -0.76
N CYS A 16 0.83 8.53 -0.07
CA CYS A 16 -0.17 9.48 0.45
C CYS A 16 -0.50 9.35 1.94
N GLY A 17 0.11 8.41 2.67
CA GLY A 17 -0.21 8.13 4.06
C GLY A 17 -1.65 7.67 4.31
N GLY A 18 -2.38 7.30 3.24
CA GLY A 18 -3.75 6.82 3.33
C GLY A 18 -3.84 5.33 3.69
N GLU A 19 -5.04 4.88 4.03
CA GLU A 19 -5.33 3.47 4.28
C GLU A 19 -5.00 2.58 3.06
N LEU A 20 -4.49 1.39 3.34
CA LEU A 20 -4.25 0.32 2.36
C LEU A 20 -5.21 -0.83 2.63
N GLU A 21 -5.83 -1.35 1.59
CA GLU A 21 -6.68 -2.53 1.64
C GLU A 21 -5.89 -3.75 1.16
N LEU A 22 -5.74 -4.75 2.03
CA LEU A 22 -5.11 -6.02 1.68
C LEU A 22 -6.05 -6.86 0.82
N LYS A 23 -5.61 -7.19 -0.38
CA LYS A 23 -6.22 -8.18 -1.29
C LYS A 23 -5.31 -9.41 -1.36
N GLU A 24 -5.83 -10.49 -1.95
CA GLU A 24 -5.20 -11.81 -1.99
C GLU A 24 -3.72 -11.82 -2.41
N ASN A 25 -3.33 -10.93 -3.33
CA ASN A 25 -1.95 -10.86 -3.85
C ASN A 25 -1.39 -9.44 -3.94
N TYR A 26 -2.06 -8.43 -3.36
CA TYR A 26 -1.62 -7.03 -3.43
C TYR A 26 -2.25 -6.15 -2.35
N LEU A 27 -1.59 -5.06 -1.97
CA LEU A 27 -2.17 -3.96 -1.20
C LEU A 27 -2.72 -2.90 -2.16
N PHE A 28 -3.95 -2.47 -1.95
CA PHE A 28 -4.60 -1.45 -2.76
C PHE A 28 -4.82 -0.17 -1.95
N CYS A 29 -4.35 0.97 -2.47
CA CYS A 29 -4.67 2.28 -1.90
C CYS A 29 -5.85 2.91 -2.63
N LYS A 30 -6.99 3.13 -1.96
CA LYS A 30 -8.16 3.83 -2.53
C LYS A 30 -7.90 5.30 -2.85
N ARG A 31 -7.04 5.96 -2.06
CA ARG A 31 -6.71 7.40 -2.23
C ARG A 31 -5.83 7.65 -3.45
N CYS A 32 -4.74 6.89 -3.55
CA CYS A 32 -3.76 7.02 -4.62
C CYS A 32 -4.10 6.16 -5.85
N ASN A 33 -5.06 5.24 -5.73
CA ASN A 33 -5.44 4.23 -6.73
C ASN A 33 -4.26 3.36 -7.21
N LEU A 34 -3.33 3.07 -6.27
CA LEU A 34 -2.11 2.30 -6.48
C LEU A 34 -2.28 0.87 -5.99
N LYS A 35 -1.66 -0.08 -6.70
CA LYS A 35 -1.62 -1.50 -6.36
C LYS A 35 -0.18 -1.93 -6.10
N TYR A 36 0.10 -2.37 -4.88
CA TYR A 36 1.41 -2.88 -4.46
C TYR A 36 1.37 -4.42 -4.45
N PRO A 37 2.01 -5.12 -5.38
CA PRO A 37 2.01 -6.58 -5.39
C PRO A 37 2.70 -7.17 -4.16
N ILE A 38 2.23 -8.34 -3.74
CA ILE A 38 2.85 -9.14 -2.68
C ILE A 38 3.59 -10.28 -3.38
N ILE A 39 4.92 -10.30 -3.27
CA ILE A 39 5.79 -11.30 -3.90
C ILE A 39 6.49 -12.02 -2.76
N ASP A 40 6.44 -13.36 -2.75
CA ASP A 40 7.05 -14.18 -1.68
C ASP A 40 6.50 -13.84 -0.27
N GLY A 41 5.25 -13.37 -0.19
CA GLY A 41 4.65 -12.94 1.07
C GLY A 41 5.10 -11.55 1.56
N ILE A 42 5.95 -10.85 0.81
CA ILE A 42 6.44 -9.50 1.15
C ILE A 42 5.76 -8.46 0.24
N PRO A 43 5.06 -7.45 0.80
CA PRO A 43 4.49 -6.37 -0.01
C PRO A 43 5.59 -5.46 -0.54
N GLN A 44 5.69 -5.32 -1.87
CA GLN A 44 6.61 -4.38 -2.48
C GLN A 44 6.04 -2.96 -2.42
N LEU A 45 6.34 -2.25 -1.33
CA LEU A 45 6.01 -0.84 -1.12
C LEU A 45 7.08 0.08 -1.74
N VAL A 46 7.29 -0.02 -3.05
CA VAL A 46 8.22 0.84 -3.80
C VAL A 46 7.54 2.15 -4.19
N VAL A 47 8.17 3.29 -3.89
CA VAL A 47 7.73 4.64 -4.26
C VAL A 47 8.04 5.00 -5.71
N SER A 48 8.84 4.19 -6.40
CA SER A 48 9.16 4.40 -7.81
C SER A 48 8.03 3.89 -8.70
N VAL A 49 7.42 4.80 -9.45
CA VAL A 49 6.17 4.62 -10.23
C VAL A 49 6.26 3.54 -11.33
N ASN A 50 7.45 3.01 -11.61
CA ASN A 50 7.69 2.12 -12.74
C ASN A 50 7.14 0.69 -12.55
N GLU A 51 6.82 0.30 -11.32
CA GLU A 51 6.34 -1.06 -10.98
C GLU A 51 4.91 -1.05 -10.41
N VAL A 52 4.42 0.11 -9.96
CA VAL A 52 3.09 0.26 -9.37
C VAL A 52 2.04 0.33 -10.47
N ARG A 53 1.29 -0.75 -10.67
CA ARG A 53 0.22 -0.81 -11.67
C ARG A 53 -0.94 0.10 -11.25
N ARG A 54 -1.10 1.25 -11.93
CA ARG A 54 -2.30 2.09 -11.80
C ARG A 54 -3.51 1.29 -12.26
N GLY A 55 -4.51 1.19 -11.38
CA GLY A 55 -5.76 0.51 -11.70
C GLY A 55 -6.62 1.35 -12.63
N SER A 56 -6.42 1.19 -13.93
CA SER A 56 -7.21 1.72 -15.04
C SER A 56 -7.34 0.57 -16.05
N GLU A 57 -8.46 0.22 -16.67
CA GLU A 57 -9.83 0.71 -16.68
C GLU A 57 -10.69 -0.42 -17.26
N LYS A 58 -12.00 -0.24 -17.15
CA LYS A 58 -13.08 -1.10 -17.63
C LYS A 58 -12.89 -1.60 -19.08
N ARG A 59 -13.22 -2.87 -19.31
CA ARG A 59 -13.93 -3.33 -20.51
C ARG A 59 -14.94 -4.39 -20.11
#